data_AF-A0A5C9C255-F1
#
_entry.id   AF-A0A5C9C255-F1
#
_cell.length_a   1.000
_cell.length_b   1.000
_cell.length_c   1.000
_cell.angle_alpha   90.00
_cell.angle_beta   90.00
_cell.angle_gamma   90.00
#
_symmetry.space_group_name_H-M   'P 1'
#
loop_
_entity.id
_entity.type
_entity.pdbx_description
1 polymer ?
#
loop_
_entity_poly.entity_id
_entity_poly.type
_entity_poly.pdbx_seq_one_letter_code
_entity_poly.pdbx_strand_id
1 'polypeptide(L)'
;MKIAAYLVCVVLVAISNGYVWTVWLMAYLSMPLQYSTIFSLVSSFDWLIPQMLGISVPGSVALVLRSAMSILLLRRIWLSFAKRELVPPTFSGFQKVLGYIGFLSFVGSIVVLLFSLALKAGSGVPAGLLLIPAMFCIPWAFFLTEILSLKKRAVVNEA
;
A
#
# COMPACT_ATOMS: atom_id res chain seq x y z
N MET A 1 3.97 -17.78 -6.34
CA MET A 1 3.45 -16.97 -5.19
C MET A 1 4.23 -15.67 -4.91
N LYS A 2 5.57 -15.65 -4.91
CA LYS A 2 6.36 -14.41 -4.63
C LYS A 2 5.94 -13.21 -5.49
N ILE A 3 5.77 -13.43 -6.79
CA ILE A 3 5.41 -12.40 -7.77
C ILE A 3 3.99 -11.85 -7.50
N ALA A 4 3.02 -12.73 -7.26
CA ALA A 4 1.64 -12.34 -6.98
C ALA A 4 1.51 -11.51 -5.69
N ALA A 5 2.16 -11.95 -4.60
CA ALA A 5 2.12 -11.21 -3.33
C ALA A 5 2.73 -9.80 -3.48
N TYR A 6 3.87 -9.69 -4.18
CA TYR A 6 4.51 -8.41 -4.40
C TYR A 6 3.70 -7.50 -5.34
N LEU A 7 3.11 -8.05 -6.40
CA LEU A 7 2.22 -7.31 -7.30
C LEU A 7 1.01 -6.75 -6.55
N VAL A 8 0.41 -7.54 -5.67
CA VAL A 8 -0.71 -7.07 -4.84
C VAL A 8 -0.28 -5.92 -3.95
N CYS A 9 0.92 -5.99 -3.35
CA CYS A 9 1.46 -4.86 -2.60
C CYS A 9 1.62 -3.61 -3.48
N VAL A 10 2.24 -3.73 -4.66
CA VAL A 10 2.45 -2.59 -5.56
C VAL A 10 1.13 -1.99 -6.04
N VAL A 11 0.17 -2.83 -6.43
CA VAL A 11 -1.13 -2.38 -6.95
C VAL A 11 -1.94 -1.70 -5.85
N LEU A 12 -2.02 -2.27 -4.64
CA LEU A 12 -2.75 -1.66 -3.54
C LEU A 12 -2.15 -0.31 -3.14
N VAL A 13 -0.82 -0.23 -3.03
CA VAL A 13 -0.13 1.02 -2.70
C VAL A 13 -0.29 2.04 -3.83
N ALA A 14 -0.21 1.62 -5.11
CA ALA A 14 -0.41 2.52 -6.25
C ALA A 14 -1.84 3.08 -6.35
N ILE A 15 -2.86 2.24 -6.18
CA ILE A 15 -4.26 2.67 -6.19
C ILE A 15 -4.52 3.63 -5.03
N SER A 16 -4.02 3.31 -3.84
CA SER A 16 -4.14 4.17 -2.66
C SER A 16 -3.47 5.52 -2.85
N ASN A 17 -2.22 5.53 -3.34
CA ASN A 17 -1.46 6.75 -3.58
C ASN A 17 -2.17 7.63 -4.63
N GLY A 18 -2.60 7.05 -5.75
CA GLY A 18 -3.38 7.74 -6.77
C GLY A 18 -4.66 8.34 -6.22
N TYR A 19 -5.41 7.58 -5.41
CA TYR A 19 -6.61 8.07 -4.76
C TYR A 19 -6.34 9.28 -3.85
N VAL A 20 -5.34 9.21 -2.97
CA VAL A 20 -4.98 10.32 -2.06
C VAL A 20 -4.62 11.59 -2.83
N TRP A 21 -3.83 11.48 -3.90
CA TRP A 21 -3.48 12.63 -4.74
C TRP A 21 -4.68 13.19 -5.50
N THR A 22 -5.59 12.34 -6.00
CA THR A 22 -6.83 12.82 -6.65
C THR A 22 -7.74 13.56 -5.68
N VAL A 23 -7.87 13.07 -4.44
CA VAL A 23 -8.64 13.77 -3.38
C VAL A 23 -7.99 15.11 -3.04
N TRP A 24 -6.66 15.15 -2.93
CA TRP A 24 -5.93 16.39 -2.66
C TRP A 24 -6.10 17.41 -3.80
N LEU A 25 -6.03 16.95 -5.06
CA LEU A 25 -6.25 17.79 -6.24
C LEU A 25 -7.70 18.32 -6.31
N MET A 26 -8.69 17.47 -6.02
CA MET A 26 -10.10 17.87 -5.96
C MET A 26 -10.35 18.90 -4.84
N ALA A 27 -9.70 18.73 -3.68
CA ALA A 27 -9.76 19.69 -2.59
C ALA A 27 -9.11 21.03 -2.99
N TYR A 28 -7.98 21.00 -3.70
CA TYR A 28 -7.34 22.21 -4.24
C TYR A 28 -8.24 22.94 -5.24
N LEU A 29 -8.99 22.20 -6.07
CA LEU A 29 -9.94 22.73 -7.05
C LEU A 29 -11.32 23.09 -6.45
N SER A 30 -11.49 22.99 -5.13
CA SER A 30 -12.76 23.26 -4.42
C SER A 30 -13.97 22.45 -4.94
N MET A 31 -13.74 21.25 -5.48
CA MET A 31 -14.82 20.37 -5.96
C MET A 31 -15.45 19.56 -4.80
N PRO A 32 -16.76 19.30 -4.83
CA PRO A 32 -17.45 18.56 -3.77
C PRO A 32 -16.99 17.09 -3.69
N LEU A 33 -16.54 16.66 -2.50
CA LEU A 33 -15.96 15.35 -2.20
C LEU A 33 -17.02 14.26 -1.89
N GLN A 34 -18.07 14.15 -2.71
CA GLN A 34 -19.22 13.26 -2.46
C GLN A 34 -18.88 11.76 -2.44
N TYR A 35 -17.75 11.35 -3.03
CA TYR A 35 -17.31 9.93 -3.08
C TYR A 35 -16.14 9.61 -2.13
N SER A 36 -15.74 10.55 -1.27
CA SER A 36 -14.54 10.42 -0.44
C SER A 36 -14.59 9.27 0.59
N THR A 37 -15.79 8.84 0.96
CA THR A 37 -16.02 7.81 1.99
C THR A 37 -15.88 6.38 1.47
N ILE A 38 -16.21 6.11 0.21
CA ILE A 38 -16.20 4.75 -0.37
C ILE A 38 -14.76 4.21 -0.49
N PHE A 39 -13.80 5.10 -0.71
CA PHE A 39 -12.38 4.74 -0.89
C PHE A 39 -11.50 5.12 0.32
N SER A 40 -12.11 5.55 1.43
CA SER A 40 -11.40 5.80 2.70
C SER A 40 -10.56 4.60 3.13
N LEU A 41 -11.08 3.38 2.96
CA LEU A 41 -10.39 2.13 3.30
C LEU A 41 -9.15 1.89 2.45
N VAL A 42 -9.16 2.37 1.20
CA VAL A 42 -8.04 2.22 0.28
C VAL A 42 -6.93 3.20 0.65
N SER A 43 -7.27 4.41 1.12
CA SER A 43 -6.29 5.43 1.54
C SER A 43 -5.34 4.97 2.67
N SER A 44 -5.71 3.93 3.41
CA SER A 44 -4.90 3.37 4.49
C SER A 44 -3.63 2.67 4.01
N PHE A 45 -3.57 2.24 2.73
CA PHE A 45 -2.40 1.56 2.16
C PHE A 45 -1.29 2.51 1.69
N ASP A 46 -1.55 3.82 1.66
CA ASP A 46 -0.52 4.84 1.38
C ASP A 46 0.25 5.26 2.64
N TRP A 47 -0.20 4.79 3.82
CA TRP A 47 0.37 5.18 5.09
C TRP A 47 1.18 4.06 5.72
N LEU A 48 2.45 4.36 6.00
CA LEU A 48 3.34 3.49 6.78
C LEU A 48 2.93 3.41 8.25
N ILE A 49 2.23 4.44 8.75
CA ILE A 49 1.82 4.53 10.14
C ILE A 49 0.34 4.20 10.20
N PRO A 50 -0.09 3.26 11.06
CA PRO A 50 -1.50 3.00 11.29
C PRO A 50 -2.25 4.28 11.60
N GLN A 51 -3.45 4.46 11.04
CA GLN A 51 -4.22 5.69 11.26
C GLN A 51 -4.51 5.97 12.74
N MET A 52 -4.58 4.92 13.56
CA MET A 52 -4.71 4.98 15.02
C MET A 52 -3.55 5.72 15.70
N LEU A 53 -2.34 5.64 15.14
CA LEU A 53 -1.14 6.32 15.65
C LEU A 53 -0.91 7.67 14.95
N GLY A 54 -1.65 7.96 13.88
CA GLY A 54 -1.52 9.16 13.07
C GLY A 54 -1.71 10.48 13.82
N ILE A 55 -2.46 10.46 14.93
CA ILE A 55 -2.69 11.63 15.80
C ILE A 55 -1.38 12.12 16.44
N SER A 56 -0.41 11.23 16.61
CA SER A 56 0.90 11.55 17.22
C SER A 56 1.94 12.06 16.22
N VAL A 57 1.63 12.01 14.92
CA VAL A 57 2.59 12.33 13.85
C VAL A 57 2.36 13.77 13.37
N PRO A 58 3.38 14.63 13.40
CA PRO A 58 3.27 15.97 12.83
C PRO A 58 2.89 15.91 11.35
N GLY A 59 1.96 16.75 10.91
CA GLY A 59 1.47 16.75 9.52
C GLY A 59 2.57 16.91 8.47
N SER A 60 3.65 17.63 8.80
CA SER A 60 4.85 17.76 7.95
C SER A 60 5.58 16.43 7.76
N VAL A 61 5.76 15.64 8.83
CA VAL A 61 6.38 14.32 8.78
C VAL A 61 5.52 13.35 7.98
N ALA A 62 4.19 13.41 8.15
CA ALA A 62 3.27 12.61 7.36
C ALA A 62 3.34 12.93 5.86
N LEU A 63 3.48 14.22 5.50
CA LEU A 63 3.60 14.65 4.12
C LEU A 63 4.92 14.20 3.49
N VAL A 64 6.04 14.26 4.23
CA VAL A 64 7.34 13.74 3.79
C VAL A 64 7.30 12.22 3.59
N LEU A 65 6.68 11.47 4.50
CA LEU A 65 6.54 10.02 4.34
C LEU A 65 5.69 9.66 3.10
N ARG A 66 4.59 10.39 2.87
CA ARG A 66 3.73 10.19 1.69
C ARG A 66 4.44 10.54 0.39
N SER A 67 5.18 11.65 0.35
CA SER A 67 5.95 12.02 -0.84
C SER A 67 7.06 11.00 -1.11
N ALA A 68 7.76 10.52 -0.08
CA ALA A 68 8.74 9.45 -0.21
C ALA A 68 8.12 8.16 -0.78
N MET A 69 6.98 7.73 -0.25
CA MET A 69 6.21 6.59 -0.78
C MET A 69 5.86 6.77 -2.27
N SER A 70 5.38 7.95 -2.64
CA SER A 70 5.01 8.31 -4.01
C SER A 70 6.21 8.23 -4.96
N ILE A 71 7.38 8.74 -4.53
CA ILE A 71 8.62 8.68 -5.31
C ILE A 71 9.09 7.24 -5.51
N LEU A 72 9.03 6.40 -4.46
CA LEU A 72 9.38 4.99 -4.56
C LEU A 72 8.43 4.23 -5.50
N LEU A 73 7.13 4.54 -5.46
CA LEU A 73 6.13 4.03 -6.40
C LEU A 73 6.43 4.45 -7.85
N LEU A 74 6.67 5.73 -8.10
CA LEU A 74 7.00 6.22 -9.45
C LEU A 74 8.26 5.53 -9.98
N ARG A 75 9.29 5.40 -9.14
CA ARG A 75 10.50 4.67 -9.48
C ARG A 75 10.21 3.22 -9.81
N ARG A 76 9.35 2.56 -9.03
CA ARG A 76 8.94 1.17 -9.27
C ARG A 76 8.23 1.00 -10.60
N ILE A 77 7.28 1.89 -10.89
CA ILE A 77 6.53 1.92 -12.15
C ILE A 77 7.51 2.13 -13.31
N TRP A 78 8.40 3.12 -13.18
CA TRP A 78 9.45 3.38 -14.17
C TRP A 78 10.34 2.16 -14.42
N LEU A 79 10.84 1.50 -13.38
CA LEU A 79 11.66 0.28 -13.51
C LEU A 79 10.88 -0.88 -14.15
N SER A 80 9.59 -1.00 -13.85
CA SER A 80 8.72 -2.02 -14.43
C SER A 80 8.50 -1.78 -15.93
N PHE A 81 8.36 -0.53 -16.36
CA PHE A 81 8.19 -0.18 -17.77
C PHE A 81 9.52 -0.16 -18.55
N ALA A 82 10.55 0.49 -18.01
CA ALA A 82 11.83 0.69 -18.69
C ALA A 82 12.73 -0.54 -18.68
N LYS A 83 12.73 -1.33 -17.60
CA LYS A 83 13.62 -2.51 -17.44
C LYS A 83 12.86 -3.85 -17.41
N ARG A 84 11.53 -3.85 -17.51
CA ARG A 84 10.67 -5.04 -17.36
C ARG A 84 10.92 -5.83 -16.07
N GLU A 85 11.48 -5.19 -15.04
CA GLU A 85 11.76 -5.82 -13.75
C GLU A 85 10.50 -5.84 -12.88
N LEU A 86 9.69 -6.89 -13.00
CA LEU A 86 8.42 -7.03 -12.28
C LEU A 86 8.57 -7.20 -10.76
N VAL A 87 9.63 -7.88 -10.29
CA VAL A 87 9.89 -8.11 -8.85
C VAL A 87 11.35 -7.83 -8.55
N PRO A 88 11.69 -7.04 -7.52
CA PRO A 88 13.07 -6.79 -7.17
C PRO A 88 13.66 -8.03 -6.49
N PRO A 89 14.95 -8.36 -6.74
CA PRO A 89 15.62 -9.48 -6.08
C PRO A 89 15.77 -9.27 -4.57
N THR A 90 15.57 -8.04 -4.08
CA THR A 90 15.62 -7.70 -2.65
C THR A 90 14.41 -8.19 -1.87
N PHE A 91 13.30 -8.57 -2.53
CA PHE A 91 12.11 -9.13 -1.89
C PHE A 91 12.38 -10.54 -1.31
N SER A 92 13.07 -10.57 -0.17
CA SER A 92 13.60 -11.77 0.47
C SER A 92 13.53 -11.65 2.00
N GLY A 93 13.50 -12.79 2.68
CA GLY A 93 13.44 -12.85 4.15
C GLY A 93 12.21 -12.15 4.73
N PHE A 94 12.44 -11.18 5.62
CA PHE A 94 11.42 -10.48 6.40
C PHE A 94 10.37 -9.75 5.54
N GLN A 95 10.79 -9.11 4.44
CA GLN A 95 9.88 -8.40 3.53
C GLN A 95 8.89 -9.33 2.85
N LYS A 96 9.37 -10.53 2.50
CA LYS A 96 8.54 -11.58 1.92
C LYS A 96 7.51 -12.10 2.93
N VAL A 97 7.90 -12.23 4.20
CA VAL A 97 6.99 -12.64 5.28
C VAL A 97 5.90 -11.60 5.48
N LEU A 98 6.26 -10.30 5.58
CA LEU A 98 5.27 -9.22 5.68
C LEU A 98 4.33 -9.19 4.47
N GLY A 99 4.88 -9.24 3.25
CA GLY A 99 4.07 -9.22 2.05
C GLY A 99 3.12 -10.42 1.96
N TYR A 100 3.53 -11.59 2.45
CA TYR A 100 2.69 -12.79 2.47
C TYR A 100 1.59 -12.74 3.52
N ILE A 101 1.90 -12.28 4.75
CA ILE A 101 0.91 -12.07 5.81
C ILE A 101 -0.13 -11.03 5.38
N GLY A 102 0.33 -9.93 4.77
CA GLY A 102 -0.53 -8.89 4.22
C GLY A 102 -1.42 -9.42 3.09
N PHE A 103 -0.85 -10.19 2.15
CA PHE A 103 -1.60 -10.81 1.07
C PHE A 103 -2.66 -11.80 1.57
N LEU A 104 -2.32 -12.69 2.52
CA LEU A 104 -3.26 -13.64 3.10
C LEU A 104 -4.41 -12.94 3.83
N SER A 105 -4.09 -11.90 4.60
CA SER A 105 -5.08 -11.11 5.34
C SER A 105 -6.03 -10.38 4.40
N PHE A 106 -5.51 -9.82 3.30
CA PHE A 106 -6.32 -9.16 2.27
C PHE A 106 -7.23 -10.14 1.53
N VAL A 107 -6.70 -11.29 1.10
CA VAL A 107 -7.49 -12.33 0.42
C VAL A 107 -8.56 -12.89 1.38
N GLY A 108 -8.20 -13.15 2.63
CA GLY A 108 -9.14 -13.59 3.67
C GLY A 108 -10.26 -12.59 3.88
N SER A 109 -9.94 -11.29 3.95
CA SER A 109 -10.93 -10.23 4.06
C SER A 109 -11.90 -10.21 2.87
N ILE A 110 -11.42 -10.32 1.63
CA ILE A 110 -12.27 -10.39 0.43
C ILE A 110 -13.20 -11.60 0.49
N VAL A 111 -12.69 -12.77 0.87
CA VAL A 111 -13.49 -13.99 0.94
C VAL A 111 -14.60 -13.84 2.00
N VAL A 112 -14.29 -13.31 3.17
CA VAL A 112 -15.29 -13.04 4.22
C VAL A 112 -16.31 -12.02 3.76
N LEU A 113 -15.89 -10.97 3.05
CA LEU A 113 -16.79 -9.92 2.55
C LEU A 113 -17.75 -10.47 1.49
N LEU A 114 -17.25 -11.30 0.56
CA LEU A 114 -18.09 -12.01 -0.42
C LEU A 114 -19.07 -12.97 0.26
N PHE A 115 -18.63 -13.70 1.28
CA PHE A 115 -19.50 -14.56 2.08
C PHE A 115 -20.57 -13.77 2.83
N SER A 116 -20.23 -12.64 3.46
CA SER A 116 -21.21 -11.78 4.15
C SER A 116 -22.24 -11.19 3.18
N LEU A 117 -21.82 -10.79 1.97
CA LEU A 117 -22.71 -10.33 0.92
C LEU A 117 -23.64 -11.47 0.44
N ALA A 118 -23.10 -12.65 0.20
CA ALA A 118 -23.86 -13.83 -0.22
C ALA A 118 -24.88 -14.27 0.85
N LEU A 119 -24.51 -14.19 2.12
CA LEU A 119 -25.37 -14.53 3.27
C LEU A 119 -26.33 -13.40 3.66
N LYS A 120 -26.28 -12.22 3.01
CA LYS A 120 -26.99 -10.99 3.44
C LYS A 120 -26.80 -10.66 4.93
N ALA A 121 -25.72 -11.15 5.53
CA ALA A 121 -25.35 -10.84 6.89
C ALA A 121 -24.72 -9.44 6.87
N GLY A 122 -25.51 -8.42 7.21
CA GLY A 122 -25.13 -7.00 7.10
C GLY A 122 -23.96 -6.55 7.99
N SER A 123 -23.22 -7.46 8.62
CA SER A 123 -22.03 -7.14 9.41
C SER A 123 -20.76 -7.34 8.58
N GLY A 124 -20.25 -6.26 8.00
CA GLY A 124 -18.91 -6.19 7.37
C GLY A 124 -17.76 -6.09 8.38
N VAL A 125 -18.05 -6.09 9.68
CA VAL A 125 -17.10 -5.97 10.80
C VAL A 125 -16.00 -7.06 10.78
N PRO A 126 -16.30 -8.37 10.59
CA PRO A 126 -15.26 -9.39 10.55
C PRO A 126 -14.32 -9.25 9.35
N ALA A 127 -14.81 -8.77 8.21
CA ALA A 127 -13.96 -8.50 7.04
C ALA A 127 -13.02 -7.31 7.30
N GLY A 128 -13.50 -6.26 7.99
CA GLY A 128 -12.68 -5.11 8.39
C GLY A 128 -11.56 -5.49 9.35
N LEU A 129 -11.83 -6.36 10.34
CA LEU A 129 -10.82 -6.83 11.30
C LEU A 129 -9.66 -7.58 10.63
N LEU A 130 -9.95 -8.39 9.61
CA LEU A 130 -8.94 -9.09 8.81
C LEU A 130 -8.13 -8.13 7.92
N LEU A 131 -8.66 -6.95 7.61
CA LEU A 131 -8.00 -5.94 6.77
C LEU A 131 -6.93 -5.13 7.54
N ILE A 132 -7.05 -5.01 8.86
CA ILE A 132 -6.10 -4.26 9.72
C ILE A 132 -4.65 -4.73 9.52
N PRO A 133 -4.30 -6.02 9.64
CA PRO A 133 -2.92 -6.47 9.41
C PRO A 133 -2.48 -6.27 7.95
N ALA A 134 -3.40 -6.35 6.98
CA ALA A 134 -3.06 -6.04 5.58
C ALA A 134 -2.67 -4.57 5.39
N MET A 135 -3.41 -3.64 6.02
CA MET A 135 -3.12 -2.20 5.97
C MET A 135 -1.75 -1.84 6.53
N PHE A 136 -1.22 -2.62 7.47
CA PHE A 136 0.12 -2.39 8.02
C PHE A 136 1.21 -3.16 7.26
N CYS A 137 1.01 -4.45 7.02
CA CYS A 137 2.06 -5.30 6.44
C CYS A 137 2.36 -4.96 4.98
N ILE A 138 1.35 -4.53 4.20
CA ILE A 138 1.51 -4.28 2.77
C ILE A 138 2.38 -3.04 2.47
N PRO A 139 2.11 -1.85 3.06
CA PRO A 139 2.93 -0.67 2.82
C PRO A 139 4.36 -0.85 3.34
N TRP A 140 4.53 -1.49 4.50
CA TRP A 140 5.85 -1.80 5.05
C TRP A 140 6.65 -2.79 4.20
N ALA A 141 6.01 -3.85 3.69
CA ALA A 141 6.66 -4.78 2.79
C ALA A 141 7.17 -4.06 1.54
N PHE A 142 6.35 -3.19 0.94
CA PHE A 142 6.74 -2.42 -0.23
C PHE A 142 7.90 -1.45 0.08
N PHE A 143 7.78 -0.65 1.14
CA PHE A 143 8.77 0.35 1.55
C PHE A 143 10.15 -0.24 1.78
N LEU A 144 10.23 -1.27 2.62
CA LEU A 144 11.49 -1.93 2.97
C LEU A 144 12.15 -2.50 1.71
N THR A 145 11.35 -3.10 0.82
CA THR A 145 11.86 -3.72 -0.40
C THR A 145 12.49 -2.70 -1.34
N GLU A 146 11.87 -1.55 -1.50
CA GLU A 146 12.40 -0.48 -2.35
C GLU A 146 13.61 0.23 -1.73
N ILE A 147 13.64 0.44 -0.41
CA ILE A 147 14.83 0.97 0.27
C ILE A 147 16.03 0.04 0.13
N LEU A 148 15.85 -1.27 0.34
CA LEU A 148 16.95 -2.22 0.13
C LEU A 148 17.37 -2.30 -1.34
N SER A 149 16.42 -2.13 -2.27
CA SER A 149 16.70 -2.06 -3.71
C SER A 149 17.53 -0.81 -4.06
N LEU A 150 17.23 0.35 -3.45
CA LEU A 150 18.05 1.56 -3.55
C LEU A 150 19.46 1.30 -3.03
N LYS A 151 19.59 0.80 -1.81
CA LYS A 151 20.89 0.52 -1.18
C LYS A 151 21.73 -0.43 -2.03
N LYS A 152 21.14 -1.52 -2.52
CA LYS A 152 21.86 -2.51 -3.34
C LYS A 152 22.33 -1.93 -4.67
N ARG A 153 21.53 -1.08 -5.32
CA ARG A 153 21.93 -0.42 -6.58
C ARG A 153 22.96 0.69 -6.37
N ALA A 154 22.91 1.42 -5.25
CA ALA A 154 23.92 2.42 -4.91
C ALA A 154 25.30 1.78 -4.77
N VAL A 155 25.40 0.67 -4.03
CA VAL A 155 26.66 -0.08 -3.84
C VAL A 155 27.21 -0.63 -5.17
N VAL A 156 26.35 -1.04 -6.11
CA VAL A 156 26.78 -1.56 -7.43
C VAL A 156 27.26 -0.46 -8.37
N ASN A 157 26.81 0.78 -8.21
CA ASN A 157 27.26 1.91 -9.03
C ASN A 157 28.54 2.57 -8.49
N GLU A 158 28.93 2.26 -7.25
CA GLU A 158 30.18 2.72 -6.62
C GLU A 158 31.35 1.73 -6.81
N ALA A 159 31.09 0.56 -7.40
CA ALA A 159 32.07 -0.50 -7.70
C ALA A 159 32.35 -0.59 -9.20
#